data_AF-A0A5C8ML25-F1
#
_entry.id   AF-A0A5C8ML25-F1
#
_cell.length_a   1.000
_cell.length_b   1.000
_cell.length_c   1.000
_cell.angle_alpha   90.00
_cell.angle_beta   90.00
_cell.angle_gamma   90.00
#
_symmetry.space_group_name_H-M   'P 1'
#
loop_
_entity.id
_entity.type
_entity.pdbx_description
1 polymer ?
#
loop_
_entity_poly.entity_id
_entity_poly.type
_entity_poly.pdbx_seq_one_letter_code
_entity_poly.pdbx_strand_id
1 'polypeptide(L)'
;QGNDTYYVPVTRRVSNKEKDDIVAAVNELIKGPSYGSGLVSEFQPDTQLVGKPKYEDGKVTLNFNEAIYGSNKKNVISDHVLNSLVLSLTEQKGIESVSIMVNGKANLVREDGKPLSEPVARPEKVNTESF
;
A
#
# COMPACT_ATOMS: atom_id res chain seq x y z
N GLN A 1 3.88 -25.51 10.94
CA GLN A 1 4.11 -24.19 10.32
C GLN A 1 2.77 -23.49 10.32
N GLY A 2 2.66 -22.31 10.94
CA GLY A 2 1.45 -21.51 10.86
C GLY A 2 1.27 -21.06 9.41
N ASN A 3 0.11 -21.34 8.83
CA ASN A 3 -0.21 -21.08 7.42
C ASN A 3 -0.80 -19.67 7.21
N ASP A 4 -0.75 -18.83 8.24
CA ASP A 4 -1.44 -17.54 8.26
C ASP A 4 -0.46 -16.38 8.03
N THR A 5 -0.78 -15.54 7.04
CA THR A 5 -0.07 -14.29 6.76
C THR A 5 -0.67 -13.16 7.60
N TYR A 6 0.17 -12.35 8.24
CA TYR A 6 -0.27 -11.21 9.06
C TYR A 6 0.63 -9.98 8.82
N TYR A 7 0.08 -8.79 9.08
CA TYR A 7 0.75 -7.51 8.91
C TYR A 7 1.50 -7.11 10.19
N VAL A 8 2.79 -6.83 10.06
CA VAL A 8 3.65 -6.43 11.19
C VAL A 8 4.01 -4.94 11.06
N PRO A 9 3.61 -4.09 12.02
CA PRO A 9 4.01 -2.69 11.99
C PRO A 9 5.50 -2.53 12.31
N VAL A 10 6.22 -1.74 11.50
CA VAL A 10 7.64 -1.46 11.69
C VAL A 10 7.88 0.04 11.58
N THR A 11 8.37 0.66 12.66
CA THR A 11 8.76 2.07 12.66
C THR A 11 10.10 2.25 11.96
N ARG A 12 10.17 3.19 11.02
CA ARG A 12 11.40 3.52 10.27
C ARG A 12 11.85 4.95 10.47
N ARG A 13 13.17 5.15 10.39
CA ARG A 13 13.77 6.48 10.33
C ARG A 13 13.83 6.92 8.87
N VAL A 14 13.16 8.02 8.55
CA VAL A 14 13.18 8.65 7.23
C VAL A 14 14.02 9.93 7.27
N SER A 15 14.54 10.33 6.11
CA SER A 15 15.36 11.55 6.02
C SER A 15 14.51 12.79 6.25
N ASN A 16 14.99 13.72 7.08
CA ASN A 16 14.36 15.04 7.29
C ASN A 16 14.29 15.92 6.03
N LYS A 17 14.91 15.49 4.92
CA LYS A 17 14.80 16.14 3.61
C LYS A 17 13.45 15.85 2.96
N GLU A 18 12.89 14.67 3.19
CA GLU A 18 11.51 14.39 2.80
C GLU A 18 10.60 15.10 3.80
N LYS A 19 9.63 15.87 3.28
CA LYS A 19 8.69 16.66 4.07
C LYS A 19 7.27 16.12 3.98
N ASP A 20 7.03 15.22 3.04
CA ASP A 20 5.75 14.55 2.83
C ASP A 20 5.81 13.15 3.44
N ASP A 21 5.17 12.99 4.60
CA ASP A 21 5.13 11.72 5.33
C ASP A 21 4.39 10.61 4.55
N ILE A 22 3.48 10.97 3.64
CA ILE A 22 2.79 10.01 2.76
C ILE A 22 3.80 9.46 1.76
N VAL A 23 4.56 10.34 1.10
CA VAL A 23 5.62 9.94 0.16
C VAL A 23 6.68 9.11 0.87
N ALA A 24 7.10 9.52 2.07
CA ALA A 24 8.08 8.80 2.87
C ALA A 24 7.62 7.37 3.20
N ALA A 25 6.38 7.22 3.68
CA ALA A 25 5.80 5.92 4.02
C ALA A 25 5.68 5.00 2.80
N VAL A 26 5.16 5.52 1.68
CA VAL A 26 5.01 4.73 0.44
C VAL A 26 6.38 4.28 -0.09
N ASN A 27 7.38 5.16 -0.11
CA ASN A 27 8.72 4.81 -0.58
C ASN A 27 9.39 3.75 0.28
N GLU A 28 9.22 3.81 1.61
CA GLU A 28 9.77 2.80 2.50
C GLU A 28 9.04 1.44 2.39
N LEU A 29 7.74 1.43 2.08
CA LEU A 29 7.01 0.20 1.76
C LEU A 29 7.52 -0.44 0.46
N ILE A 30 7.70 0.37 -0.60
CA ILE A 30 8.26 -0.08 -1.88
C ILE A 30 9.66 -0.68 -1.68
N LYS A 31 10.50 -0.01 -0.89
CA LYS A 31 11.85 -0.48 -0.57
C LYS A 31 11.86 -1.83 0.16
N GLY A 32 10.76 -2.19 0.82
CA GLY A 32 10.61 -3.45 1.53
C GLY A 32 11.38 -3.50 2.86
N PRO A 33 11.19 -4.56 3.66
CA PRO A 33 11.82 -4.75 4.98
C PRO A 33 13.33 -4.91 4.91
N SER A 34 13.99 -4.74 6.05
CA SER A 34 15.43 -4.99 6.17
C SER A 34 15.73 -6.46 5.87
N TYR A 35 16.84 -6.69 5.16
CA TYR A 35 17.33 -8.04 4.88
C TYR A 35 17.52 -8.85 6.17
N GLY A 36 17.05 -10.09 6.17
CA GLY A 36 17.14 -10.98 7.34
C GLY A 36 16.12 -10.74 8.45
N SER A 37 15.17 -9.81 8.28
CA SER A 37 14.12 -9.54 9.29
C SER A 37 13.06 -10.65 9.41
N GLY A 38 13.00 -11.58 8.45
CA GLY A 38 11.92 -12.57 8.34
C GLY A 38 10.60 -12.01 7.81
N LEU A 39 10.55 -10.70 7.52
CA LEU A 39 9.40 -10.05 6.88
C LEU A 39 9.57 -10.04 5.36
N VAL A 40 8.44 -10.04 4.66
CA VAL A 40 8.40 -10.00 3.20
C VAL A 40 7.58 -8.81 2.71
N SER A 41 7.85 -8.36 1.49
CA SER A 41 7.08 -7.34 0.78
C SER A 41 6.71 -7.87 -0.59
N GLU A 42 5.49 -7.59 -1.03
CA GLU A 42 5.00 -7.99 -2.35
C GLU A 42 5.06 -6.87 -3.41
N PHE A 43 5.61 -5.71 -3.04
CA PHE A 43 5.87 -4.64 -4.00
C PHE A 43 6.86 -5.13 -5.07
N GLN A 44 6.56 -4.88 -6.34
CA GLN A 44 7.49 -5.19 -7.42
C GLN A 44 8.67 -4.22 -7.39
N PRO A 45 9.89 -4.65 -7.78
CA PRO A 45 11.10 -3.83 -7.71
C PRO A 45 11.00 -2.45 -8.37
N ASP A 46 10.25 -2.35 -9.47
CA ASP A 46 10.13 -1.12 -10.27
C ASP A 46 8.94 -0.23 -9.86
N THR A 47 8.22 -0.59 -8.78
CA THR A 47 7.07 0.17 -8.30
C THR A 47 7.50 1.57 -7.88
N GLN A 48 6.78 2.59 -8.33
CA GLN A 48 7.08 3.98 -7.99
C GLN A 48 5.83 4.86 -8.11
N LEU A 49 5.79 5.90 -7.29
CA LEU A 49 4.83 6.99 -7.46
C LEU A 49 5.19 7.81 -8.70
N VAL A 50 4.23 8.00 -9.60
CA VAL A 50 4.39 8.82 -10.83
C VAL A 50 3.94 10.27 -10.63
N GLY A 51 3.54 10.64 -9.41
CA GLY A 51 3.12 11.98 -9.06
C GLY A 51 3.01 12.17 -7.55
N LYS A 52 2.87 13.42 -7.11
CA LYS A 52 2.66 13.71 -5.69
C LYS A 52 1.31 13.17 -5.23
N PRO A 53 1.24 12.54 -4.04
CA PRO A 53 -0.03 12.19 -3.42
C PRO A 53 -0.93 13.41 -3.27
N LYS A 54 -2.25 13.21 -3.40
CA LYS A 54 -3.25 14.24 -3.10
C LYS A 54 -3.99 13.86 -1.84
N TYR A 55 -4.14 14.80 -0.92
CA TYR A 55 -4.93 14.65 0.29
C TYR A 55 -6.12 15.60 0.24
N GLU A 56 -7.33 15.06 0.35
CA GLU A 56 -8.58 15.82 0.37
C GLU A 56 -9.55 15.12 1.32
N ASP A 57 -10.03 15.83 2.35
CA ASP A 57 -11.07 15.35 3.29
C ASP A 57 -10.85 13.92 3.82
N GLY A 58 -9.64 13.65 4.33
CA GLY A 58 -9.28 12.35 4.89
C GLY A 58 -8.96 11.25 3.87
N LYS A 59 -9.07 11.54 2.57
CA LYS A 59 -8.73 10.62 1.48
C LYS A 59 -7.38 10.97 0.88
N VAL A 60 -6.49 9.99 0.83
CA VAL A 60 -5.23 10.07 0.05
C VAL A 60 -5.39 9.39 -1.30
N THR A 61 -5.03 10.08 -2.38
CA THR A 61 -4.96 9.50 -3.72
C THR A 61 -3.50 9.33 -4.13
N LEU A 62 -3.11 8.09 -4.39
CA LEU A 62 -1.78 7.71 -4.87
C LEU A 62 -1.85 7.38 -6.37
N ASN A 63 -0.82 7.78 -7.12
CA ASN A 63 -0.70 7.43 -8.53
C ASN A 63 0.62 6.69 -8.76
N PHE A 64 0.56 5.44 -9.18
CA PHE A 64 1.71 4.57 -9.42
C PHE A 64 1.95 4.33 -10.92
N ASN A 65 3.13 3.79 -11.24
CA ASN A 65 3.39 3.16 -12.53
C ASN A 65 2.80 1.73 -12.57
N GLU A 66 2.90 1.07 -13.73
CA GLU A 66 2.32 -0.27 -13.94
C GLU A 66 2.98 -1.38 -13.10
N ALA A 67 4.16 -1.13 -12.53
CA ALA A 67 4.82 -2.10 -11.66
C ALA A 67 4.08 -2.33 -10.34
N ILE A 68 3.09 -1.50 -9.97
CA ILE A 68 2.23 -1.78 -8.81
C ILE A 68 1.35 -3.03 -8.99
N TYR A 69 1.16 -3.49 -10.24
CA TYR A 69 0.40 -4.71 -10.52
C TYR A 69 1.17 -5.94 -10.04
N GLY A 70 0.44 -6.97 -9.61
CA GLY A 70 1.03 -8.26 -9.28
C GLY A 70 1.71 -8.89 -10.51
N SER A 71 2.76 -9.68 -10.28
CA SER A 71 3.73 -10.12 -11.30
C SER A 71 3.15 -10.79 -12.56
N ASN A 72 1.88 -11.22 -12.58
CA ASN A 72 1.31 -12.05 -13.64
C ASN A 72 -0.11 -11.67 -14.09
N LYS A 73 -0.72 -10.60 -13.57
CA LYS A 73 -2.13 -10.27 -13.87
C LYS A 73 -2.28 -8.79 -14.22
N LYS A 74 -2.69 -8.51 -15.45
CA LYS A 74 -2.91 -7.14 -15.93
C LYS A 74 -3.98 -6.45 -15.07
N ASN A 75 -3.67 -5.25 -14.59
CA ASN A 75 -4.53 -4.41 -13.76
C ASN A 75 -4.91 -4.97 -12.38
N VAL A 76 -4.34 -6.10 -11.94
CA VAL A 76 -4.65 -6.68 -10.63
C VAL A 76 -3.59 -6.26 -9.61
N ILE A 77 -4.04 -5.70 -8.48
CA ILE A 77 -3.18 -5.41 -7.33
C ILE A 77 -3.30 -6.54 -6.30
N SER A 78 -2.16 -6.92 -5.70
CA SER A 78 -2.15 -7.85 -4.57
C SER A 78 -2.88 -7.25 -3.38
N ASP A 79 -3.73 -8.04 -2.72
CA ASP A 79 -4.39 -7.60 -1.48
C ASP A 79 -3.37 -7.32 -0.37
N HIS A 80 -2.19 -7.96 -0.39
CA HIS A 80 -1.11 -7.66 0.55
C HIS A 80 -0.50 -6.27 0.31
N VAL A 81 -0.29 -5.88 -0.95
CA VAL A 81 0.17 -4.52 -1.31
C VAL A 81 -0.88 -3.48 -0.92
N LEU A 82 -2.15 -3.72 -1.30
CA LEU A 82 -3.26 -2.82 -1.00
C LEU A 82 -3.40 -2.60 0.53
N ASN A 83 -3.45 -3.68 1.30
CA ASN A 83 -3.59 -3.59 2.75
C ASN A 83 -2.35 -2.96 3.40
N SER A 84 -1.14 -3.22 2.91
CA SER A 84 0.08 -2.58 3.44
C SER A 84 0.03 -1.06 3.27
N LEU A 85 -0.45 -0.57 2.12
CA LEU A 85 -0.65 0.86 1.87
C LEU A 85 -1.71 1.44 2.81
N VAL A 86 -2.89 0.82 2.85
CA VAL A 86 -4.02 1.31 3.66
C VAL A 86 -3.66 1.33 5.14
N LEU A 87 -3.11 0.24 5.69
CA LEU A 87 -2.72 0.17 7.09
C LEU A 87 -1.66 1.21 7.43
N SER A 88 -0.62 1.35 6.60
CA SER A 88 0.48 2.29 6.89
C SER A 88 0.07 3.75 6.78
N LEU A 89 -0.78 4.10 5.81
CA LEU A 89 -1.20 5.49 5.62
C LEU A 89 -2.25 5.90 6.64
N THR A 90 -3.16 5.00 7.04
CA THR A 90 -4.18 5.29 8.06
C THR A 90 -3.64 5.34 9.49
N GLU A 91 -2.36 5.02 9.72
CA GLU A 91 -1.67 5.38 10.97
C GLU A 91 -1.37 6.89 11.06
N GLN A 92 -1.31 7.60 9.92
CA GLN A 92 -1.01 9.02 9.92
C GLN A 92 -2.28 9.82 10.25
N LYS A 93 -2.09 10.87 11.07
CA LYS A 93 -3.21 11.68 11.57
C LYS A 93 -4.00 12.30 10.42
N GLY A 94 -5.31 12.06 10.42
CA GLY A 94 -6.26 12.63 9.46
C GLY A 94 -6.46 11.80 8.20
N ILE A 95 -5.71 10.73 7.97
CA ILE A 95 -5.95 9.84 6.83
C ILE A 95 -6.93 8.73 7.23
N GLU A 96 -8.05 8.65 6.52
CA GLU A 96 -9.13 7.70 6.75
C GLU A 96 -9.22 6.64 5.63
N SER A 97 -8.88 7.03 4.40
CA SER A 97 -8.97 6.14 3.23
C SER A 97 -7.90 6.41 2.18
N VAL A 98 -7.65 5.41 1.35
CA VAL A 98 -6.65 5.45 0.27
C VAL A 98 -7.29 5.06 -1.06
N SER A 99 -7.14 5.92 -2.06
CA SER A 99 -7.44 5.64 -3.47
C SER A 99 -6.15 5.41 -4.24
N ILE A 100 -6.17 4.45 -5.17
CA ILE A 100 -5.01 4.09 -5.98
C ILE A 100 -5.34 4.28 -7.45
N MET A 101 -4.43 4.90 -8.18
CA MET A 101 -4.47 5.10 -9.62
C MET A 101 -3.18 4.57 -10.24
N VAL A 102 -3.25 4.18 -11.51
CA VAL A 102 -2.08 3.81 -12.30
C VAL A 102 -2.04 4.65 -13.55
N ASN A 103 -0.94 5.38 -13.75
CA ASN A 103 -0.77 6.31 -14.88
C ASN A 103 -1.99 7.24 -15.08
N GLY A 104 -2.58 7.71 -13.96
CA GLY A 104 -3.74 8.59 -13.98
C GLY A 104 -5.10 7.91 -14.25
N LYS A 105 -5.16 6.57 -14.26
CA LYS A 105 -6.40 5.80 -14.45
C LYS A 105 -6.76 4.99 -13.19
N ALA A 106 -8.04 4.96 -12.84
CA ALA A 106 -8.58 4.18 -11.73
C ALA A 106 -9.20 2.87 -12.25
N ASN A 107 -8.39 1.99 -12.83
CA ASN A 107 -8.84 0.74 -13.48
C ASN A 107 -8.24 -0.52 -12.82
N LEU A 108 -7.85 -0.40 -11.55
CA LEU A 108 -7.35 -1.50 -10.74
C LEU A 108 -8.47 -2.49 -10.40
N VAL A 109 -8.09 -3.75 -10.26
CA VAL A 109 -8.95 -4.86 -9.86
C VAL A 109 -8.29 -5.56 -8.68
N ARG A 110 -9.08 -5.98 -7.70
CA ARG A 110 -8.60 -6.78 -6.57
C ARG A 110 -8.40 -8.24 -6.98
N GLU A 111 -7.77 -9.03 -6.13
CA GLU A 111 -7.53 -10.46 -6.42
C GLU A 111 -8.83 -11.26 -6.55
N ASP A 112 -9.90 -10.83 -5.89
CA ASP A 112 -11.25 -11.40 -5.98
C ASP A 112 -12.02 -11.01 -7.27
N GLY A 113 -11.39 -10.23 -8.15
CA GLY A 113 -11.97 -9.80 -9.42
C GLY A 113 -12.85 -8.55 -9.33
N LYS A 114 -13.06 -7.98 -8.15
CA LYS A 114 -13.86 -6.75 -8.01
C LYS A 114 -13.08 -5.52 -8.44
N PRO A 115 -13.71 -4.56 -9.14
CA PRO A 115 -13.10 -3.27 -9.43
C PRO A 115 -12.72 -2.52 -8.15
N LEU A 116 -11.54 -1.89 -8.14
CA LEU A 116 -11.07 -1.02 -7.08
C LEU A 116 -11.36 0.44 -7.45
N SER A 117 -12.63 0.77 -7.63
CA SER A 117 -13.08 2.11 -8.07
C SER A 117 -13.29 3.09 -6.90
N GLU A 118 -13.46 2.58 -5.69
CA GLU A 118 -13.74 3.37 -4.49
C GLU A 118 -12.51 3.47 -3.57
N PRO A 119 -12.40 4.54 -2.75
CA PRO A 119 -11.38 4.61 -1.71
C PRO A 119 -11.48 3.45 -0.73
N VAL A 120 -10.33 2.87 -0.36
CA VAL A 120 -10.27 1.78 0.61
C VAL A 120 -10.00 2.34 1.99
N ALA A 121 -10.91 2.11 2.92
CA ALA A 121 -10.77 2.47 4.32
C ALA A 121 -9.98 1.40 5.10
N ARG A 122 -9.50 1.78 6.28
CA ARG A 122 -8.83 0.86 7.20
C ARG A 122 -9.75 -0.32 7.54
N PRO A 123 -9.27 -1.58 7.46
CA PRO A 123 -10.08 -2.73 7.87
C PRO A 123 -10.36 -2.67 9.38
N GLU A 124 -11.61 -2.98 9.77
CA GLU A 124 -12.03 -3.00 11.19
C GLU A 124 -11.28 -4.06 12.00
N LYS A 125 -10.93 -5.19 11.36
CA LYS A 125 -10.18 -6.28 11.96
C LYS A 125 -8.84 -6.44 11.24
N VAL A 126 -7.76 -6.32 12.01
CA VAL A 126 -6.38 -6.50 11.53
C VAL A 126 -5.84 -7.80 12.11
N ASN A 127 -5.20 -8.63 11.27
CA ASN A 127 -4.59 -9.91 11.67
C ASN A 127 -5.57 -10.84 12.40
N THR A 128 -6.73 -11.12 11.78
CA THR A 128 -7.71 -12.04 12.35
C THR A 128 -7.11 -13.44 12.42
N GLU A 129 -7.01 -14.01 13.62
CA GLU A 129 -6.51 -15.37 13.83
C GLU A 129 -7.55 -16.40 13.34
N SER A 130 -7.05 -17.44 12.66
CA SER A 130 -7.79 -18.66 12.36
C SER A 130 -7.54 -19.64 13.52
N PHE A 131 -8.54 -19.88 14.38
CA PHE A 131 -8.47 -20.90 15.44
C PHE A 131 -9.02 -22.25 14.96
#